data_AF-A0A0U3HC57-F1
#
_entry.id   AF-A0A0U3HC57-F1
#
_cell.length_a   1.000
_cell.length_b   1.000
_cell.length_c   1.000
_cell.angle_alpha   90.00
_cell.angle_beta   90.00
_cell.angle_gamma   90.00
#
_symmetry.space_group_name_H-M   'P 1'
#
loop_
_entity.id
_entity.type
_entity.pdbx_description
1 polymer ?
#
loop_
_entity_poly.entity_id
_entity_poly.type
_entity_poly.pdbx_seq_one_letter_code
_entity_poly.pdbx_strand_id
1 'polypeptide(L)'
;MVATENKIRPSRLMLYTSLVETFLLAGLFFEGISTLFYDKFPLTQYSEALILSGHIIFAMLVGFFGVAILAQAIREGIRNIYILSILNMIFIGIAAAGGLAFYGILNPDYSYLMALGFFGSLFCTSSIFFYSI
;
A
#
# COMPACT_ATOMS: atom_id res chain seq x y z
N MET A 1 -2.91 38.40 -11.90
CA MET A 1 -2.02 37.25 -12.10
C MET A 1 -2.75 36.25 -12.97
N VAL A 2 -2.32 36.11 -14.22
CA VAL A 2 -2.84 35.09 -15.12
C VAL A 2 -2.24 33.77 -14.64
N ALA A 3 -3.08 32.92 -14.03
CA ALA A 3 -2.72 31.54 -13.77
C ALA A 3 -2.57 30.87 -15.14
N THR A 4 -1.35 30.89 -15.67
CA THR A 4 -0.99 30.09 -16.84
C THR A 4 -1.32 28.64 -16.51
N GLU A 5 -2.17 28.03 -17.34
CA GLU A 5 -2.41 26.59 -17.41
C GLU A 5 -1.11 25.87 -17.79
N ASN A 6 -0.13 25.89 -16.90
CA ASN A 6 1.04 25.03 -17.00
C ASN A 6 0.54 23.62 -16.74
N LYS A 7 0.59 22.78 -17.77
CA LYS A 7 0.38 21.32 -17.74
C LYS A 7 0.55 20.77 -16.31
N ILE A 8 -0.58 20.50 -15.65
CA ILE A 8 -0.66 19.92 -14.31
C ILE A 8 -0.35 18.43 -14.44
N ARG A 9 0.85 18.11 -14.92
CA ARG A 9 1.32 16.73 -15.03
C ARG A 9 2.27 16.44 -13.87
N PRO A 10 2.06 15.32 -13.17
CA PRO A 10 2.94 14.91 -12.08
C PRO A 10 4.37 14.71 -12.58
N SER A 11 5.34 14.76 -11.66
CA SER A 11 6.72 14.52 -12.02
C SER A 11 6.95 13.05 -12.41
N ARG A 12 8.03 12.80 -13.16
CA ARG A 12 8.49 11.42 -13.42
C ARG A 12 8.82 10.67 -12.13
N LEU A 13 9.22 11.38 -11.07
CA LEU A 13 9.48 10.78 -9.78
C LEU A 13 8.19 10.20 -9.20
N MET A 14 7.08 10.95 -9.23
CA MET A 14 5.75 10.46 -8.81
C MET A 14 5.32 9.20 -9.60
N LEU A 15 5.55 9.21 -10.92
CA LEU A 15 5.28 8.05 -11.77
C LEU A 15 6.07 6.82 -11.33
N TYR A 16 7.39 6.96 -11.11
CA TYR A 16 8.22 5.83 -10.71
C TYR A 16 7.92 5.35 -9.29
N THR A 17 7.66 6.25 -8.35
CA THR A 17 7.33 5.87 -6.98
C THR A 17 5.98 5.15 -6.90
N SER A 18 4.97 5.64 -7.62
CA SER A 18 3.65 4.97 -7.68
C SER A 18 3.71 3.63 -8.40
N LEU A 19 4.51 3.50 -9.46
CA LEU A 19 4.76 2.22 -10.11
C LEU A 19 5.38 1.21 -9.13
N VAL A 20 6.45 1.59 -8.43
CA VAL A 20 7.13 0.71 -7.48
C VAL A 20 6.23 0.33 -6.32
N GLU A 21 5.48 1.28 -5.75
CA GLU A 21 4.51 0.99 -4.69
C GLU A 21 3.43 0.02 -5.16
N THR A 22 2.94 0.15 -6.39
CA THR A 22 1.94 -0.77 -6.96
C THR A 22 2.47 -2.21 -7.01
N PHE A 23 3.72 -2.41 -7.44
CA PHE A 23 4.35 -3.74 -7.44
C PHE A 23 4.55 -4.29 -6.03
N LEU A 24 4.97 -3.44 -5.08
CA LEU A 24 5.13 -3.83 -3.69
C LEU A 24 3.80 -4.20 -3.03
N LEU A 25 2.73 -3.46 -3.32
CA LEU A 25 1.36 -3.76 -2.88
C LEU A 25 0.87 -5.09 -3.46
N ALA A 26 1.19 -5.40 -4.71
CA ALA A 26 0.86 -6.70 -5.30
C ALA A 26 1.59 -7.85 -4.59
N GLY A 27 2.88 -7.68 -4.26
CA GLY A 27 3.64 -8.65 -3.46
C GLY A 27 3.07 -8.81 -2.06
N LEU A 28 2.77 -7.71 -1.38
CA LEU A 28 2.17 -7.70 -0.05
C LEU A 28 0.79 -8.36 -0.02
N PHE A 29 -0.02 -8.14 -1.06
CA PHE A 29 -1.32 -8.78 -1.23
C PHE A 29 -1.17 -10.29 -1.41
N PHE A 30 -0.18 -10.75 -2.17
CA PHE A 30 0.12 -12.18 -2.31
C PHE A 30 0.48 -12.83 -0.96
N GLU A 31 1.36 -12.18 -0.19
CA GLU A 31 1.70 -12.62 1.17
C GLU A 31 0.46 -12.64 2.07
N GLY A 32 -0.39 -11.60 2.02
CA GLY A 32 -1.65 -11.55 2.77
C GLY A 32 -2.71 -12.58 2.35
N ILE A 33 -2.71 -13.04 1.10
CA ILE A 33 -3.53 -14.19 0.69
C ILE A 33 -2.93 -15.49 1.23
N SER A 34 -1.60 -15.62 1.23
CA SER A 34 -0.94 -16.82 1.72
C SER A 34 -1.23 -17.08 3.21
N THR A 35 -1.47 -16.04 4.01
CA THR A 35 -1.91 -16.18 5.41
C THR A 35 -3.34 -16.73 5.55
N LEU A 36 -4.22 -16.58 4.54
CA LEU A 36 -5.55 -17.20 4.54
C LEU A 36 -5.47 -18.72 4.30
N PHE A 37 -4.43 -19.19 3.61
CA PHE A 37 -4.19 -20.63 3.42
C PHE A 37 -3.77 -21.32 4.72
N TYR A 38 -3.24 -20.56 5.67
CA TYR A 38 -2.83 -21.02 7.00
C TYR A 38 -3.97 -21.66 7.80
N ASP A 39 -5.20 -21.17 7.62
CA ASP A 39 -6.40 -21.69 8.29
C ASP A 39 -6.91 -23.01 7.66
N LYS A 40 -6.53 -23.31 6.41
CA LYS A 40 -7.06 -24.45 5.64
C LYS A 40 -6.06 -25.55 5.33
N PHE A 41 -4.76 -25.27 5.38
CA PHE A 41 -3.70 -26.22 5.09
C PHE A 41 -2.62 -26.13 6.19
N PRO A 42 -2.26 -27.23 6.85
CA PRO A 42 -1.22 -27.21 7.87
C PRO A 42 0.12 -26.88 7.22
N LEU A 43 0.62 -25.67 7.47
CA LEU A 43 1.93 -25.22 7.03
C LEU A 43 3.00 -25.71 8.01
N THR A 44 4.24 -25.85 7.53
CA THR A 44 5.38 -26.13 8.41
C THR A 44 5.81 -24.85 9.12
N GLN A 45 6.31 -24.92 10.36
CA GLN A 45 6.80 -23.73 11.10
C GLN A 45 7.76 -22.83 10.29
N TYR A 46 8.56 -23.44 9.40
CA TYR A 46 9.43 -22.71 8.48
C TYR A 46 8.65 -21.86 7.46
N SER A 47 7.63 -22.43 6.81
CA SER A 47 6.78 -21.70 5.86
C SER A 47 5.98 -20.58 6.53
N GLU A 48 5.57 -20.78 7.78
CA GLU A 48 4.85 -19.77 8.56
C GLU A 48 5.73 -18.56 8.87
N ALA A 49 6.96 -18.79 9.33
CA ALA A 49 7.95 -17.75 9.59
C ALA A 49 8.34 -17.00 8.31
N LEU A 50 8.40 -17.70 7.17
CA LEU A 50 8.74 -17.12 5.88
C LEU A 50 7.64 -16.18 5.37
N ILE A 51 6.37 -16.59 5.43
CA ILE A 51 5.20 -15.76 5.07
C ILE A 51 5.13 -14.51 5.97
N LEU A 52 5.26 -14.70 7.29
CA LEU A 52 5.26 -13.59 8.24
C LEU A 52 6.39 -12.59 7.93
N SER A 53 7.60 -13.09 7.68
CA SER A 53 8.76 -12.26 7.37
C SER A 53 8.57 -11.51 6.04
N GLY A 54 8.08 -12.19 5.01
CA GLY A 54 7.76 -11.60 3.71
C GLY A 54 6.73 -10.48 3.85
N HIS A 55 5.63 -10.76 4.54
CA HIS A 55 4.58 -9.79 4.81
C HIS A 55 5.10 -8.54 5.52
N ILE A 56 5.91 -8.69 6.57
CA ILE A 56 6.48 -7.55 7.31
C ILE A 56 7.41 -6.72 6.42
N ILE A 57 8.29 -7.36 5.64
CA ILE A 57 9.22 -6.67 4.74
C ILE A 57 8.45 -5.87 3.69
N PHE A 58 7.48 -6.48 3.03
CA PHE A 58 6.67 -5.79 2.03
C PHE A 58 5.82 -4.69 2.65
N ALA A 59 5.28 -4.88 3.85
CA ALA A 59 4.52 -3.84 4.57
C ALA A 59 5.38 -2.61 4.90
N MET A 60 6.62 -2.82 5.35
CA MET A 60 7.57 -1.74 5.60
C MET A 60 7.93 -0.99 4.31
N LEU A 61 8.16 -1.72 3.20
CA LEU A 61 8.47 -1.12 1.91
C LEU A 61 7.29 -0.33 1.36
N VAL A 62 6.07 -0.86 1.43
CA VAL A 62 4.83 -0.15 1.05
C VAL A 62 4.65 1.10 1.90
N GLY A 63 4.82 1.02 3.22
CA GLY A 63 4.77 2.19 4.10
C GLY A 63 5.80 3.25 3.75
N PHE A 64 7.04 2.86 3.44
CA PHE A 64 8.09 3.78 3.01
C PHE A 64 7.72 4.49 1.70
N PHE A 65 7.27 3.75 0.68
CA PHE A 65 6.90 4.33 -0.60
C PHE A 65 5.61 5.17 -0.53
N GLY A 66 4.65 4.79 0.31
CA GLY A 66 3.45 5.61 0.58
C GLY A 66 3.80 6.96 1.18
N VAL A 67 4.75 7.00 2.13
CA VAL A 67 5.28 8.26 2.68
C VAL A 67 6.02 9.06 1.61
N ALA A 68 6.83 8.40 0.77
CA ALA A 68 7.54 9.05 -0.32
C ALA A 68 6.58 9.71 -1.34
N ILE A 69 5.48 9.03 -1.67
CA ILE A 69 4.42 9.54 -2.54
C ILE A 69 3.73 10.74 -1.90
N LEU A 70 3.39 10.67 -0.62
CA LEU A 70 2.81 11.81 0.09
C LEU A 70 3.76 13.02 0.12
N ALA A 71 5.04 12.79 0.41
CA ALA A 71 6.06 13.84 0.41
C ALA A 71 6.18 14.48 -0.98
N GLN A 72 6.17 13.68 -2.04
CA GLN A 72 6.22 14.18 -3.41
C GLN A 72 4.93 14.91 -3.81
N ALA A 73 3.77 14.44 -3.37
CA ALA A 73 2.49 15.10 -3.63
C ALA A 73 2.41 16.49 -2.98
N ILE A 74 2.96 16.65 -1.77
CA ILE A 74 3.09 17.95 -1.09
C ILE A 74 3.95 18.90 -1.93
N ARG A 75 5.06 18.41 -2.49
CA ARG A 75 5.96 19.22 -3.32
C ARG A 75 5.35 19.64 -4.65
N GLU A 76 4.55 18.77 -5.26
CA GLU A 76 3.91 19.04 -6.56
C GLU A 76 2.70 19.97 -6.45
N GLY A 77 2.06 20.06 -5.28
CA GLY A 77 0.93 20.96 -5.05
C GLY A 77 -0.34 20.61 -5.83
N ILE A 78 -0.40 19.42 -6.45
CA ILE A 78 -1.56 18.95 -7.20
C ILE A 78 -2.58 18.37 -6.21
N ARG A 79 -3.67 19.10 -5.97
CA ARG A 79 -4.70 18.78 -4.95
C ARG A 79 -5.21 17.33 -5.03
N ASN A 80 -5.49 16.83 -6.24
CA ASN A 80 -6.03 15.49 -6.43
C ASN A 80 -5.05 14.40 -5.95
N ILE A 81 -3.77 14.55 -6.30
CA ILE A 81 -2.71 13.60 -5.94
C ILE A 81 -2.43 13.67 -4.44
N TYR A 82 -2.44 14.88 -3.87
CA TYR A 82 -2.31 15.06 -2.43
C TYR A 82 -3.42 14.33 -1.64
N ILE A 83 -4.68 14.49 -2.05
CA ILE A 83 -5.81 13.80 -1.41
C ILE A 83 -5.67 12.27 -1.55
N LEU A 84 -5.37 11.79 -2.76
CA LEU A 84 -5.15 10.35 -3.01
C LEU A 84 -3.98 9.80 -2.19
N SER A 85 -2.92 10.57 -2.00
CA SER A 85 -1.74 10.16 -1.22
C SER A 85 -2.04 10.07 0.28
N ILE A 86 -2.86 10.99 0.81
CA ILE A 86 -3.34 10.90 2.19
C ILE A 86 -4.23 9.67 2.39
N LEU A 87 -5.18 9.45 1.48
CA LEU A 87 -6.04 8.27 1.53
C LEU A 87 -5.22 6.98 1.45
N ASN A 88 -4.22 6.93 0.57
CA ASN A 88 -3.29 5.81 0.48
C ASN A 88 -2.63 5.52 1.84
N MET A 89 -2.08 6.55 2.50
CA MET A 89 -1.45 6.40 3.82
C MET A 89 -2.42 5.91 4.90
N ILE A 90 -3.69 6.38 4.88
CA ILE A 90 -4.72 5.91 5.81
C ILE A 90 -4.98 4.42 5.57
N PHE A 91 -5.15 4.01 4.32
CA PHE A 91 -5.40 2.61 3.97
C PHE A 91 -4.22 1.69 4.30
N ILE A 92 -2.98 2.14 4.07
CA ILE A 92 -1.77 1.43 4.52
C ILE A 92 -1.77 1.30 6.05
N GLY A 93 -2.14 2.35 6.78
CA GLY A 93 -2.25 2.33 8.24
C GLY A 93 -3.30 1.33 8.74
N ILE A 94 -4.48 1.29 8.10
CA ILE A 94 -5.53 0.30 8.40
C ILE A 94 -5.01 -1.12 8.12
N ALA A 95 -4.33 -1.33 6.99
CA ALA A 95 -3.78 -2.62 6.63
C ALA A 95 -2.73 -3.10 7.64
N ALA A 96 -1.81 -2.21 8.06
CA ALA A 96 -0.79 -2.49 9.05
C ALA A 96 -1.38 -2.79 10.44
N ALA A 97 -2.40 -2.04 10.86
CA ALA A 97 -3.11 -2.29 12.12
C ALA A 97 -3.83 -3.65 12.09
N GLY A 98 -4.48 -3.99 10.96
CA GLY A 98 -5.10 -5.29 10.73
C GLY A 98 -4.10 -6.43 10.78
N GLY A 99 -2.96 -6.30 10.10
CA GLY A 99 -1.89 -7.30 10.11
C GLY A 99 -1.31 -7.51 11.51
N LEU A 100 -1.02 -6.44 12.24
CA LEU A 100 -0.49 -6.53 13.61
C LEU A 100 -1.49 -7.23 14.56
N ALA A 101 -2.79 -6.91 14.44
CA ALA A 101 -3.83 -7.54 15.24
C ALA A 101 -4.04 -9.03 14.86
N PHE A 102 -3.96 -9.35 13.57
CA PHE A 102 -4.02 -10.73 13.09
C PHE A 102 -2.89 -11.57 13.66
N TYR A 103 -1.63 -11.11 13.60
CA TYR A 103 -0.51 -11.90 14.13
C TYR A 103 -0.42 -11.93 15.66
N GLY A 104 -1.04 -10.95 16.35
CA GLY A 104 -1.10 -10.94 17.82
C GLY A 104 -2.15 -11.89 18.41
N ILE A 105 -3.28 -12.09 17.72
CA ILE A 105 -4.46 -12.80 18.26
C ILE A 105 -4.83 -14.03 17.41
N LEU A 106 -4.35 -14.11 16.17
CA LEU A 106 -4.70 -15.13 15.16
C LEU A 106 -6.21 -15.20 14.86
N ASN A 107 -6.93 -14.08 15.00
CA ASN A 107 -8.34 -14.01 14.62
C ASN A 107 -8.48 -13.64 13.12
N PRO A 108 -9.13 -14.49 12.29
CA PRO A 108 -9.39 -14.24 10.88
C PRO A 108 -10.11 -12.92 10.57
N ASP A 109 -10.90 -12.37 11.49
CA ASP A 109 -11.60 -11.10 11.29
C ASP A 109 -10.64 -9.94 10.94
N TYR A 110 -9.45 -9.94 11.56
CA TYR A 110 -8.42 -8.93 11.29
C TYR A 110 -7.75 -9.10 9.92
N SER A 111 -7.80 -10.30 9.34
CA SER A 111 -7.31 -10.52 7.97
C SER A 111 -8.21 -9.84 6.93
N TYR A 112 -9.52 -9.75 7.17
CA TYR A 112 -10.43 -9.00 6.31
C TYR A 112 -10.21 -7.49 6.42
N LEU A 113 -9.95 -6.98 7.62
CA LEU A 113 -9.58 -5.58 7.83
C LEU A 113 -8.29 -5.22 7.08
N MET A 114 -7.29 -6.11 7.17
CA MET A 114 -6.04 -6.00 6.43
C MET A 114 -6.27 -5.97 4.91
N ALA A 115 -7.07 -6.90 4.38
CA ALA A 115 -7.41 -6.97 2.95
C ALA A 115 -8.14 -5.71 2.46
N LEU A 116 -9.06 -5.16 3.26
CA LEU A 116 -9.78 -3.93 2.93
C LEU A 116 -8.82 -2.73 2.85
N GLY A 117 -7.86 -2.65 3.78
CA GLY A 117 -6.78 -1.67 3.73
C GLY A 117 -5.95 -1.79 2.46
N PHE A 118 -5.53 -3.01 2.07
CA PHE A 118 -4.76 -3.20 0.84
C PHE A 118 -5.54 -2.81 -0.42
N PHE A 119 -6.82 -3.16 -0.50
CA PHE A 119 -7.64 -2.79 -1.65
C PHE A 119 -7.77 -1.27 -1.80
N GLY A 120 -8.00 -0.56 -0.69
CA GLY A 120 -8.06 0.90 -0.70
C GLY A 120 -6.73 1.56 -1.09
N SER A 121 -5.61 1.03 -0.58
CA SER A 121 -4.26 1.52 -0.92
C SER A 121 -3.93 1.29 -2.39
N LEU A 122 -4.23 0.09 -2.91
CA LEU A 122 -4.03 -0.27 -4.31
C LEU A 122 -4.85 0.62 -5.26
N PHE A 123 -6.10 0.92 -4.91
CA PHE A 123 -6.93 1.86 -5.67
C PHE A 123 -6.33 3.28 -5.67
N CYS A 124 -5.87 3.77 -4.52
CA CYS A 124 -5.27 5.09 -4.41
C CYS A 124 -3.98 5.20 -5.22
N THR A 125 -3.04 4.25 -5.07
CA THR A 125 -1.76 4.30 -5.77
C THR A 125 -1.93 4.11 -7.28
N SER A 126 -2.84 3.21 -7.71
CA SER A 126 -3.14 3.02 -9.14
C SER A 126 -3.74 4.28 -9.74
N SER A 127 -4.62 4.98 -9.01
CA SER A 127 -5.18 6.26 -9.44
C SER A 127 -4.10 7.32 -9.60
N ILE A 128 -3.14 7.41 -8.66
CA ILE A 128 -1.98 8.31 -8.74
C ILE A 128 -1.10 7.96 -9.95
N PHE A 129 -0.86 6.67 -10.18
CA PHE A 129 -0.09 6.18 -11.32
C PHE A 129 -0.72 6.59 -12.66
N PHE A 130 -2.02 6.33 -12.86
CA PHE A 130 -2.72 6.73 -14.09
C PHE A 130 -2.79 8.25 -14.26
N TYR A 131 -2.91 9.00 -13.17
CA TYR A 131 -2.85 10.47 -13.22
C TYR A 131 -1.46 11.00 -13.63
N SER A 132 -0.42 10.17 -13.48
CA SER A 132 0.98 10.52 -13.74
C SER A 132 1.46 10.20 -15.17
N ILE A 133 0.63 9.55 -16.00
CA ILE A 133 0.92 9.17 -17.41
C ILE A 133 0.44 10.27 -18.38
#